data_AF-A0A2V9MY43-F1
#
_entry.id   AF-A0A2V9MY43-F1
#
_cell.length_a   1.000
_cell.length_b   1.000
_cell.length_c   1.000
_cell.angle_alpha   90.00
_cell.angle_beta   90.00
_cell.angle_gamma   90.00
#
_symmetry.space_group_name_H-M   'P 1'
#
loop_
_entity.id
_entity.type
_entity.pdbx_description
1 polymer ?
#
loop_
_entity_poly.entity_id
_entity_poly.type
_entity_poly.pdbx_seq_one_letter_code
_entity_poly.pdbx_strand_id
1 'polypeptide(L)'
;DQRILDAWWRREIAEAELRRRLRFDREWGYQWEPFYALLCTARDHAEGLYALDCMPREDLRRIRARDRHAAAKISEIRERHPEAAIFVLFGESHLAPQHLPRTTKELLPEESTLTVLQNVDALYWRAVAQHATAVSIGKDAVCVFNSSPLEKYESYRLCLDGWNAAADSIPDFAPAIYNLVFSLSRSLGFRLDSPRNGTQPKYLTDLLPEVVALDEYPHNPDSQLEEKSCAYLADANLFVIKEFQMAEAAEECSRFLYSACRGMVRLPVSAQPIEDALARFGSRLLCPESEVKDRTPTLGDSLYETYLAGKISLPALRRVFLSRLGTREKTLEILADLQYLARS
;
A
#
# COMPACT_ATOMS: atom_id res chain seq x y z
N ASP A 1 -2.72 -14.48 -27.86
CA ASP A 1 -3.02 -15.41 -26.75
C ASP A 1 -4.34 -16.16 -26.84
N GLN A 2 -5.36 -15.67 -27.57
CA GLN A 2 -6.69 -16.33 -27.64
C GLN A 2 -6.64 -17.85 -27.89
N ARG A 3 -5.87 -18.34 -28.89
CA ARG A 3 -5.78 -19.78 -29.17
C ARG A 3 -5.29 -20.63 -27.99
N ILE A 4 -4.47 -20.05 -27.12
CA ILE A 4 -3.95 -20.72 -25.91
C ILE A 4 -5.07 -20.77 -24.86
N LEU A 5 -5.77 -19.65 -24.66
CA LEU A 5 -6.93 -19.59 -23.78
C LEU A 5 -8.03 -20.56 -24.21
N ASP A 6 -8.33 -20.64 -25.51
CA ASP A 6 -9.34 -21.57 -26.05
C ASP A 6 -8.97 -23.03 -25.78
N ALA A 7 -7.70 -23.40 -25.97
CA ALA A 7 -7.23 -24.76 -25.69
C ALA A 7 -7.38 -25.09 -24.20
N TRP A 8 -7.02 -24.17 -23.31
CA TRP A 8 -7.19 -24.37 -21.87
C TRP A 8 -8.66 -24.39 -21.44
N TRP A 9 -9.49 -23.53 -22.04
CA TRP A 9 -10.94 -23.50 -21.82
C TRP A 9 -11.58 -24.85 -22.16
N ARG A 10 -11.18 -25.44 -23.31
CA ARG A 10 -11.59 -26.78 -23.74
C ARG A 10 -10.90 -27.94 -23.01
N ARG A 11 -10.06 -27.64 -22.01
CA ARG A 11 -9.29 -28.63 -21.21
C ARG A 11 -8.30 -29.45 -22.06
N GLU A 12 -7.83 -28.91 -23.18
CA GLU A 12 -6.81 -29.53 -24.04
C GLU A 12 -5.39 -29.35 -23.48
N ILE A 13 -5.18 -28.33 -22.66
CA ILE A 13 -3.90 -28.06 -21.99
C ILE A 13 -4.11 -27.86 -20.48
N ALA A 14 -3.11 -28.29 -19.70
CA ALA A 14 -3.11 -28.13 -18.24
C ALA A 14 -2.63 -26.72 -17.82
N GLU A 15 -2.79 -26.41 -16.54
CA GLU A 15 -2.38 -25.14 -15.91
C GLU A 15 -0.92 -24.78 -16.18
N ALA A 16 0.01 -25.71 -15.95
CA ALA A 16 1.43 -25.47 -16.14
C ALA A 16 1.77 -25.12 -17.60
N GLU A 17 1.08 -25.74 -18.56
CA GLU A 17 1.24 -25.42 -19.98
C GLU A 17 0.62 -24.05 -20.31
N LEU A 18 -0.52 -23.70 -19.73
CA LEU A 18 -1.14 -22.37 -19.88
C LEU A 18 -0.17 -21.27 -19.42
N ARG A 19 0.34 -21.35 -18.16
CA ARG A 19 1.27 -20.37 -17.58
C ARG A 19 2.49 -20.16 -18.48
N ARG A 20 3.09 -21.28 -18.93
CA ARG A 20 4.27 -21.28 -19.81
C ARG A 20 3.96 -20.66 -21.19
N ARG A 21 2.84 -21.02 -21.82
CA ARG A 21 2.49 -20.55 -23.17
C ARG A 21 2.04 -19.10 -23.20
N LEU A 22 1.43 -18.62 -22.12
CA LEU A 22 1.16 -17.18 -21.92
C LEU A 22 2.42 -16.38 -21.60
N ARG A 23 3.56 -17.05 -21.36
CA ARG A 23 4.82 -16.43 -20.92
C ARG A 23 4.60 -15.56 -19.67
N PHE A 24 3.71 -16.00 -18.78
CA PHE A 24 3.16 -15.18 -17.69
C PHE A 24 4.26 -14.60 -16.80
N ASP A 25 5.21 -15.43 -16.39
CA ASP A 25 6.31 -15.03 -15.49
C ASP A 25 7.20 -13.93 -16.11
N ARG A 26 7.33 -13.92 -17.44
CA ARG A 26 8.17 -12.96 -18.17
C ARG A 26 7.40 -11.69 -18.58
N GLU A 27 6.15 -11.82 -18.97
CA GLU A 27 5.37 -10.70 -19.54
C GLU A 27 4.53 -9.96 -18.50
N TRP A 28 4.22 -10.60 -17.36
CA TRP A 28 3.37 -10.04 -16.32
C TRP A 28 4.12 -9.88 -15.00
N GLY A 29 4.87 -10.91 -14.58
CA GLY A 29 5.69 -10.88 -13.36
C GLY A 29 4.91 -10.75 -12.04
N TYR A 30 3.59 -10.93 -12.08
CA TYR A 30 2.73 -11.02 -10.89
C TYR A 30 2.67 -12.46 -10.37
N GLN A 31 2.08 -12.66 -9.20
CA GLN A 31 1.76 -13.99 -8.68
C GLN A 31 0.77 -14.69 -9.61
N TRP A 32 1.02 -15.97 -9.90
CA TRP A 32 0.23 -16.74 -10.86
C TRP A 32 -1.12 -17.16 -10.29
N GLU A 33 -1.14 -17.53 -9.00
CA GLU A 33 -2.24 -18.18 -8.33
C GLU A 33 -3.51 -17.31 -8.31
N PRO A 34 -3.46 -16.00 -7.95
CA PRO A 34 -4.64 -15.15 -7.98
C PRO A 34 -5.18 -14.95 -9.41
N PHE A 35 -4.29 -14.81 -10.39
CA PHE A 35 -4.67 -14.68 -11.79
C PHE A 35 -5.32 -15.96 -12.31
N TYR A 36 -4.75 -17.12 -11.99
CA TYR A 36 -5.29 -18.41 -12.39
C TYR A 36 -6.64 -18.70 -11.72
N ALA A 37 -6.82 -18.30 -10.46
CA ALA A 37 -8.12 -18.40 -9.78
C ALA A 37 -9.20 -17.58 -10.49
N LEU A 38 -8.86 -16.38 -11.00
CA LEU A 38 -9.77 -15.58 -11.82
C LEU A 38 -10.12 -16.30 -13.14
N LEU A 39 -9.14 -16.89 -13.82
CA LEU A 39 -9.39 -17.66 -15.03
C LEU A 39 -10.31 -18.86 -14.75
N CYS A 40 -10.05 -19.63 -13.69
CA CYS A 40 -10.89 -20.76 -13.29
C CYS A 40 -12.33 -20.33 -13.00
N THR A 41 -12.50 -19.25 -12.23
CA THR A 41 -13.83 -18.68 -11.95
C THR A 41 -14.55 -18.30 -13.24
N ALA A 42 -13.86 -17.66 -14.18
CA ALA A 42 -14.44 -17.33 -15.48
C ALA A 42 -14.81 -18.59 -16.28
N ARG A 43 -14.01 -19.66 -16.24
CA ARG A 43 -14.32 -20.93 -16.92
C ARG A 43 -15.54 -21.64 -16.36
N ASP A 44 -15.76 -21.52 -15.07
CA ASP A 44 -16.87 -22.20 -14.39
C ASP A 44 -18.20 -21.43 -14.50
N HIS A 45 -18.14 -20.10 -14.72
CA HIS A 45 -19.32 -19.24 -14.61
C HIS A 45 -19.61 -18.31 -15.81
N ALA A 46 -18.64 -18.05 -16.69
CA ALA A 46 -18.82 -17.14 -17.82
C ALA A 46 -19.19 -17.88 -19.12
N GLU A 47 -19.83 -17.18 -20.05
CA GLU A 47 -20.11 -17.70 -21.39
C GLU A 47 -18.86 -17.81 -22.27
N GLY A 48 -17.82 -17.02 -21.97
CA GLY A 48 -16.59 -17.02 -22.72
C GLY A 48 -15.48 -16.20 -22.07
N LEU A 49 -14.25 -16.47 -22.49
CA LEU A 49 -13.03 -15.79 -22.04
C LEU A 49 -12.22 -15.30 -23.24
N TYR A 50 -11.89 -14.02 -23.25
CA TYR A 50 -11.30 -13.36 -24.40
C TYR A 50 -10.01 -12.60 -24.05
N ALA A 51 -8.97 -12.78 -24.86
CA ALA A 51 -7.77 -11.96 -24.83
C ALA A 51 -8.00 -10.67 -25.62
N LEU A 52 -7.80 -9.52 -24.97
CA LEU A 52 -8.12 -8.20 -25.53
C LEU A 52 -6.91 -7.38 -25.96
N ASP A 53 -5.72 -7.69 -25.44
CA ASP A 53 -4.51 -6.90 -25.67
C ASP A 53 -3.72 -7.36 -26.91
N CYS A 54 -2.89 -6.47 -27.48
CA CYS A 54 -2.06 -6.76 -28.65
C CYS A 54 -0.59 -6.36 -28.49
N MET A 55 0.26 -6.93 -29.33
CA MET A 55 1.70 -6.67 -29.36
C MET A 55 2.04 -5.39 -30.15
N PRO A 56 3.12 -4.68 -29.80
CA PRO A 56 4.03 -4.95 -28.68
C PRO A 56 3.55 -4.30 -27.38
N ARG A 57 3.70 -5.03 -26.26
CA ARG A 57 3.23 -4.62 -24.92
C ARG A 57 4.23 -3.73 -24.16
N GLU A 58 5.52 -3.95 -24.41
CA GLU A 58 6.64 -3.29 -23.73
C GLU A 58 6.81 -1.80 -24.11
N ASP A 59 6.16 -1.34 -25.19
CA ASP A 59 6.23 0.05 -25.65
C ASP A 59 5.01 0.85 -25.20
N LEU A 60 5.12 1.54 -24.06
CA LEU A 60 4.05 2.40 -23.52
C LEU A 60 3.61 3.50 -24.50
N ARG A 61 4.45 3.90 -25.46
CA ARG A 61 4.07 4.89 -26.50
C ARG A 61 2.98 4.34 -27.43
N ARG A 62 2.77 3.02 -27.44
CA ARG A 62 1.75 2.33 -28.24
C ARG A 62 0.47 2.02 -27.45
N ILE A 63 0.33 2.49 -26.21
CA ILE A 63 -0.86 2.24 -25.39
C ILE A 63 -2.16 2.59 -26.13
N ARG A 64 -2.20 3.71 -26.85
CA ARG A 64 -3.39 4.12 -27.63
C ARG A 64 -3.74 3.16 -28.77
N ALA A 65 -2.74 2.50 -29.38
CA ALA A 65 -3.01 1.51 -30.42
C ALA A 65 -3.59 0.22 -29.81
N ARG A 66 -3.11 -0.14 -28.61
CA ARG A 66 -3.64 -1.26 -27.82
C ARG A 66 -5.06 -0.97 -27.33
N ASP A 67 -5.35 0.25 -26.89
CA ASP A 67 -6.71 0.69 -26.52
C ASP A 67 -7.69 0.52 -27.70
N ARG A 68 -7.31 0.98 -28.91
CA ARG A 68 -8.14 0.81 -30.10
C ARG A 68 -8.37 -0.66 -30.46
N HIS A 69 -7.33 -1.48 -30.36
CA HIS A 69 -7.46 -2.92 -30.61
C HIS A 69 -8.43 -3.58 -29.61
N ALA A 70 -8.24 -3.30 -28.32
CA ALA A 70 -9.09 -3.82 -27.26
C ALA A 70 -10.55 -3.36 -27.42
N ALA A 71 -10.79 -2.08 -27.74
CA ALA A 71 -12.12 -1.55 -27.97
C ALA A 71 -12.82 -2.23 -29.17
N ALA A 72 -12.10 -2.46 -30.27
CA ALA A 72 -12.63 -3.20 -31.42
C ALA A 72 -12.99 -4.64 -31.04
N LYS A 73 -12.14 -5.32 -30.24
CA LYS A 73 -12.43 -6.66 -29.73
C LYS A 73 -13.65 -6.68 -28.81
N ILE A 74 -13.82 -5.67 -27.95
CA ILE A 74 -15.00 -5.55 -27.08
C ILE A 74 -16.28 -5.40 -27.92
N SER A 75 -16.24 -4.61 -29.00
CA SER A 75 -17.36 -4.48 -29.96
C SER A 75 -17.73 -5.83 -30.58
N GLU A 76 -16.75 -6.59 -31.09
CA GLU A 76 -16.98 -7.94 -31.64
C GLU A 76 -17.57 -8.91 -30.60
N ILE A 77 -17.17 -8.79 -29.34
CA ILE A 77 -17.67 -9.62 -28.24
C ILE A 77 -19.12 -9.24 -27.91
N ARG A 78 -19.46 -7.94 -27.86
CA ARG A 78 -20.84 -7.47 -27.67
C ARG A 78 -21.76 -7.95 -28.79
N GLU A 79 -21.32 -7.91 -30.04
CA GLU A 79 -22.10 -8.45 -31.17
C GLU A 79 -22.37 -9.95 -31.03
N ARG A 80 -21.39 -10.71 -30.51
CA ARG A 80 -21.54 -12.14 -30.28
C ARG A 80 -22.41 -12.47 -29.06
N HIS A 81 -22.37 -11.62 -28.05
CA HIS A 81 -23.08 -11.80 -26.78
C HIS A 81 -23.95 -10.56 -26.47
N PRO A 82 -25.05 -10.35 -27.22
CA PRO A 82 -25.83 -9.11 -27.13
C PRO A 82 -26.40 -8.85 -25.72
N GLU A 83 -26.83 -9.90 -25.02
CA GLU A 83 -27.47 -9.79 -23.70
C GLU A 83 -26.50 -9.96 -22.52
N ALA A 84 -25.21 -10.27 -22.77
CA ALA A 84 -24.29 -10.60 -21.69
C ALA A 84 -23.75 -9.36 -20.97
N ALA A 85 -23.49 -9.49 -19.67
CA ALA A 85 -22.61 -8.55 -18.98
C ALA A 85 -21.16 -8.83 -19.39
N ILE A 86 -20.47 -7.83 -19.94
CA ILE A 86 -19.07 -7.97 -20.36
C ILE A 86 -18.18 -7.36 -19.27
N PHE A 87 -17.41 -8.22 -18.61
CA PHE A 87 -16.39 -7.81 -17.65
C PHE A 87 -15.03 -7.72 -18.32
N VAL A 88 -14.36 -6.56 -18.20
CA VAL A 88 -13.08 -6.27 -18.84
C VAL A 88 -12.05 -5.92 -17.78
N LEU A 89 -10.92 -6.63 -17.76
CA LEU A 89 -9.79 -6.37 -16.86
C LEU A 89 -8.58 -5.85 -17.64
N PHE A 90 -8.09 -4.68 -17.26
CA PHE A 90 -6.89 -4.05 -17.82
C PHE A 90 -6.10 -3.32 -16.71
N GLY A 91 -4.80 -3.09 -16.96
CA GLY A 91 -3.97 -2.28 -16.07
C GLY A 91 -4.41 -0.80 -16.03
N GLU A 92 -4.10 -0.13 -14.92
CA GLU A 92 -4.57 1.23 -14.58
C GLU A 92 -4.39 2.25 -15.70
N SER A 93 -3.25 2.22 -16.42
CA SER A 93 -2.98 3.17 -17.51
C SER A 93 -3.99 3.12 -18.66
N HIS A 94 -4.61 1.95 -18.91
CA HIS A 94 -5.63 1.81 -19.95
C HIS A 94 -7.00 2.32 -19.49
N LEU A 95 -7.25 2.38 -18.18
CA LEU A 95 -8.54 2.79 -17.60
C LEU A 95 -8.66 4.31 -17.41
N ALA A 96 -7.61 5.07 -17.73
CA ALA A 96 -7.67 6.52 -17.69
C ALA A 96 -8.76 7.06 -18.65
N PRO A 97 -9.45 8.18 -18.32
CA PRO A 97 -10.64 8.62 -19.06
C PRO A 97 -10.44 8.86 -20.57
N GLN A 98 -9.21 9.15 -21.01
CA GLN A 98 -8.88 9.41 -22.41
C GLN A 98 -8.35 8.18 -23.17
N HIS A 99 -8.45 6.99 -22.56
CA HIS A 99 -7.94 5.72 -23.08
C HIS A 99 -9.09 4.77 -23.43
N LEU A 100 -8.98 3.49 -23.05
CA LEU A 100 -9.94 2.44 -23.39
C LEU A 100 -11.40 2.83 -23.10
N PRO A 101 -11.76 3.44 -21.94
CA PRO A 101 -13.15 3.85 -21.68
C PRO A 101 -13.72 4.77 -22.77
N ARG A 102 -12.94 5.77 -23.21
CA ARG A 102 -13.36 6.69 -24.27
C ARG A 102 -13.51 5.98 -25.60
N THR A 103 -12.52 5.18 -25.99
CA THR A 103 -12.55 4.49 -27.28
C THR A 103 -13.69 3.47 -27.35
N THR A 104 -13.96 2.76 -26.27
CA THR A 104 -15.11 1.85 -26.18
C THR A 104 -16.42 2.62 -26.28
N LYS A 105 -16.58 3.77 -25.60
CA LYS A 105 -17.80 4.59 -25.69
C LYS A 105 -18.01 5.20 -27.08
N GLU A 106 -16.94 5.52 -27.80
CA GLU A 106 -17.02 6.00 -29.20
C GLU A 106 -17.50 4.90 -30.16
N LEU A 107 -17.12 3.63 -29.93
CA LEU A 107 -17.56 2.49 -30.74
C LEU A 107 -18.94 1.96 -30.35
N LEU A 108 -19.29 2.05 -29.06
CA LEU A 108 -20.51 1.50 -28.47
C LEU A 108 -21.24 2.60 -27.69
N PRO A 109 -21.78 3.64 -28.37
CA PRO A 109 -22.37 4.80 -27.72
C PRO A 109 -23.65 4.48 -26.93
N GLU A 110 -24.42 3.48 -27.35
CA GLU A 110 -25.66 3.07 -26.70
C GLU A 110 -25.45 2.17 -25.48
N GLU A 111 -24.25 1.60 -25.33
CA GLU A 111 -23.94 0.70 -24.21
C GLU A 111 -23.71 1.49 -22.91
N SER A 112 -24.26 0.97 -21.82
CA SER A 112 -23.93 1.43 -20.47
C SER A 112 -22.58 0.85 -20.07
N THR A 113 -21.61 1.72 -19.80
CA THR A 113 -20.26 1.33 -19.41
C THR A 113 -19.95 1.91 -18.04
N LEU A 114 -19.54 1.06 -17.10
CA LEU A 114 -19.04 1.49 -15.79
C LEU A 114 -17.55 1.19 -15.71
N THR A 115 -16.74 2.22 -15.50
CA THR A 115 -15.29 2.07 -15.26
C THR A 115 -15.03 1.93 -13.77
N VAL A 116 -14.43 0.81 -13.35
CA VAL A 116 -14.00 0.59 -11.97
C VAL A 116 -12.50 0.83 -11.87
N LEU A 117 -12.11 1.91 -11.19
CA LEU A 117 -10.74 2.24 -10.86
C LEU A 117 -10.38 1.66 -9.49
N GLN A 118 -9.09 1.36 -9.28
CA GLN A 118 -8.59 0.86 -7.99
C GLN A 118 -7.50 1.78 -7.47
N ASN A 119 -7.60 2.14 -6.19
CA ASN A 119 -6.55 2.81 -5.42
C ASN A 119 -5.97 4.06 -6.12
N VAL A 120 -6.85 4.95 -6.61
CA VAL A 120 -6.43 6.25 -7.16
C VAL A 120 -6.07 7.17 -6.00
N ASP A 121 -4.79 7.52 -5.88
CA ASP A 121 -4.19 8.25 -4.76
C ASP A 121 -4.95 9.49 -4.32
N ALA A 122 -5.22 10.41 -5.26
CA ALA A 122 -5.89 11.67 -4.95
C ALA A 122 -7.33 11.47 -4.45
N LEU A 123 -7.96 10.36 -4.84
CA LEU A 123 -9.29 10.00 -4.37
C LEU A 123 -9.24 9.26 -3.04
N TYR A 124 -8.22 8.42 -2.82
CA TYR A 124 -8.00 7.72 -1.56
C TYR A 124 -7.92 8.70 -0.39
N TRP A 125 -7.08 9.72 -0.48
CA TRP A 125 -6.91 10.69 0.61
C TRP A 125 -8.18 11.50 0.91
N ARG A 126 -9.07 11.68 -0.08
CA ARG A 126 -10.37 12.30 0.11
C ARG A 126 -11.38 11.34 0.74
N ALA A 127 -11.30 10.07 0.38
CA ALA A 127 -12.19 9.02 0.88
C ALA A 127 -11.90 8.64 2.34
N VAL A 128 -10.62 8.66 2.75
CA VAL A 128 -10.19 8.38 4.13
C VAL A 128 -10.90 9.29 5.14
N ALA A 129 -10.98 10.60 4.86
CA ALA A 129 -11.64 11.56 5.74
C ALA A 129 -13.16 11.32 5.89
N GLN A 130 -13.76 10.53 5.00
CA GLN A 130 -15.19 10.18 5.02
C GLN A 130 -15.42 8.70 5.37
N HIS A 131 -14.37 7.96 5.74
CA HIS A 131 -14.38 6.51 5.93
C HIS A 131 -15.02 5.74 4.75
N ALA A 132 -14.87 6.26 3.53
CA ALA A 132 -15.49 5.69 2.34
C ALA A 132 -14.61 4.58 1.74
N THR A 133 -15.19 3.40 1.51
CA THR A 133 -14.51 2.27 0.85
C THR A 133 -14.52 2.37 -0.68
N ALA A 134 -15.39 3.23 -1.22
CA ALA A 134 -15.47 3.56 -2.62
C ALA A 134 -16.03 4.97 -2.81
N VAL A 135 -15.69 5.61 -3.94
CA VAL A 135 -16.23 6.91 -4.34
C VAL A 135 -16.74 6.87 -5.77
N SER A 136 -17.83 7.59 -6.02
CA SER A 136 -18.35 7.80 -7.37
C SER A 136 -17.64 8.98 -8.05
N ILE A 137 -17.33 8.82 -9.34
CA ILE A 137 -16.71 9.83 -10.20
C ILE A 137 -17.64 10.08 -11.38
N GLY A 138 -18.65 10.95 -11.15
CA GLY A 138 -19.67 11.20 -12.15
C GLY A 138 -20.68 10.05 -12.23
N LYS A 139 -21.14 9.70 -13.43
CA LYS A 139 -22.17 8.66 -13.65
C LYS A 139 -21.59 7.31 -14.06
N ASP A 140 -20.43 7.32 -14.71
CA ASP A 140 -19.91 6.18 -15.46
C ASP A 140 -18.58 5.64 -14.90
N ALA A 141 -18.17 6.10 -13.71
CA ALA A 141 -16.95 5.65 -13.07
C ALA A 141 -17.07 5.61 -11.54
N VAL A 142 -16.43 4.62 -10.94
CA VAL A 142 -16.24 4.48 -9.49
C VAL A 142 -14.77 4.17 -9.20
N CYS A 143 -14.28 4.59 -8.04
CA CYS A 143 -12.98 4.17 -7.53
C CYS A 143 -13.19 3.39 -6.23
N VAL A 144 -12.67 2.17 -6.17
CA VAL A 144 -12.67 1.33 -4.97
C VAL A 144 -11.30 1.35 -4.32
N PHE A 145 -11.26 1.26 -2.99
CA PHE A 145 -10.03 1.26 -2.21
C PHE A 145 -9.88 -0.07 -1.49
N ASN A 146 -8.92 -0.88 -1.92
CA ASN A 146 -8.54 -2.13 -1.25
C ASN A 146 -7.10 -2.11 -0.76
N SER A 147 -6.33 -1.06 -1.07
CA SER A 147 -5.03 -0.80 -0.50
C SER A 147 -4.80 0.71 -0.35
N SER A 148 -3.93 1.09 0.57
CA SER A 148 -3.37 2.44 0.64
C SER A 148 -2.45 2.72 -0.55
N PRO A 149 -2.21 4.00 -0.89
CA PRO A 149 -1.22 4.38 -1.89
C PRO A 149 0.18 3.83 -1.58
N LEU A 150 0.56 3.77 -0.30
CA LEU A 150 1.86 3.24 0.12
C LEU A 150 1.98 1.75 -0.18
N GLU A 151 0.93 0.95 0.10
CA GLU A 151 0.91 -0.49 -0.22
C GLU A 151 0.94 -0.73 -1.73
N LYS A 152 0.19 0.09 -2.50
CA LYS A 152 0.20 0.05 -3.96
C LYS A 152 1.60 0.30 -4.52
N TYR A 153 2.28 1.34 -4.04
CA TYR A 153 3.62 1.69 -4.52
C TYR A 153 4.67 0.67 -4.12
N GLU A 154 4.59 0.12 -2.92
CA GLU A 154 5.50 -0.93 -2.47
C GLU A 154 5.31 -2.22 -3.29
N SER A 155 4.06 -2.61 -3.56
CA SER A 155 3.75 -3.72 -4.46
C SER A 155 4.34 -3.52 -5.87
N TYR A 156 4.24 -2.31 -6.43
CA TYR A 156 4.87 -2.00 -7.71
C TYR A 156 6.40 -2.02 -7.65
N ARG A 157 7.00 -1.48 -6.58
CA ARG A 157 8.47 -1.50 -6.41
C ARG A 157 8.99 -2.93 -6.38
N LEU A 158 8.40 -3.80 -5.57
CA LEU A 158 8.78 -5.21 -5.47
C LEU A 158 8.64 -5.94 -6.82
N CYS A 159 7.58 -5.63 -7.58
CA CYS A 159 7.40 -6.17 -8.93
C CYS A 159 8.52 -5.72 -9.88
N LEU A 160 8.87 -4.42 -9.87
CA LEU A 160 9.96 -3.87 -10.69
C LEU A 160 11.33 -4.41 -10.27
N ASP A 161 11.58 -4.58 -8.98
CA ASP A 161 12.82 -5.17 -8.46
C ASP A 161 12.93 -6.63 -8.90
N GLY A 162 11.83 -7.39 -8.83
CA GLY A 162 11.76 -8.77 -9.33
C GLY A 162 12.02 -8.90 -10.83
N TRP A 163 11.70 -7.89 -11.65
CA TRP A 163 12.05 -7.87 -13.07
C TRP A 163 13.55 -7.63 -13.31
N ASN A 164 14.23 -6.93 -12.40
CA ASN A 164 15.64 -6.57 -12.51
C ASN A 164 16.58 -7.55 -11.79
N ALA A 165 16.07 -8.31 -10.81
CA ALA A 165 16.83 -9.24 -10.00
C ALA A 165 16.73 -10.70 -10.51
N ALA A 166 17.61 -11.56 -10.01
CA ALA A 166 17.42 -13.01 -10.14
C ALA A 166 16.24 -13.43 -9.25
N ALA A 167 15.37 -14.31 -9.75
CA ALA A 167 14.11 -14.72 -9.12
C ALA A 167 14.21 -15.25 -7.67
N ASP A 168 15.43 -15.52 -7.17
CA ASP A 168 15.70 -16.15 -5.88
C ASP A 168 16.31 -15.19 -4.83
N SER A 169 16.39 -13.87 -5.08
CA SER A 169 16.91 -12.92 -4.08
C SER A 169 15.84 -12.56 -3.03
N ILE A 170 16.21 -12.59 -1.75
CA ILE A 170 15.40 -12.04 -0.65
C ILE A 170 15.06 -10.57 -0.96
N PRO A 171 13.79 -10.13 -0.80
CA PRO A 171 13.42 -8.74 -1.02
C PRO A 171 14.21 -7.78 -0.12
N ASP A 172 14.81 -6.74 -0.71
CA ASP A 172 15.35 -5.62 0.07
C ASP A 172 14.21 -4.72 0.54
N PHE A 173 13.99 -4.69 1.86
CA PHE A 173 12.96 -3.88 2.52
C PHE A 173 13.48 -2.53 3.03
N ALA A 174 14.78 -2.25 2.96
CA ALA A 174 15.33 -0.97 3.41
C ALA A 174 14.66 0.23 2.70
N PRO A 175 14.42 0.20 1.37
CA PRO A 175 13.69 1.27 0.69
C PRO A 175 12.29 1.50 1.25
N ALA A 176 11.56 0.43 1.61
CA ALA A 176 10.21 0.52 2.15
C ALA A 176 10.22 1.23 3.52
N ILE A 177 11.11 0.78 4.43
CA ILE A 177 11.26 1.38 5.77
C ILE A 177 11.69 2.85 5.67
N TYR A 178 12.69 3.17 4.84
CA TYR A 178 13.14 4.56 4.69
C TYR A 178 12.06 5.46 4.10
N ASN A 179 11.28 4.97 3.14
CA ASN A 179 10.14 5.73 2.59
C ASN A 179 9.07 6.00 3.66
N LEU A 180 8.77 5.04 4.54
CA LEU A 180 7.84 5.25 5.65
C LEU A 180 8.39 6.28 6.66
N VAL A 181 9.65 6.15 7.06
CA VAL A 181 10.33 7.11 7.94
C VAL A 181 10.31 8.51 7.33
N PHE A 182 10.65 8.66 6.06
CA PHE A 182 10.67 9.94 5.36
C PHE A 182 9.28 10.54 5.24
N SER A 183 8.28 9.71 4.91
CA SER A 183 6.89 10.14 4.78
C SER A 183 6.34 10.62 6.12
N LEU A 184 6.55 9.86 7.18
CA LEU A 184 6.11 10.23 8.53
C LEU A 184 6.80 11.51 9.01
N SER A 185 8.12 11.57 8.86
CA SER A 185 8.92 12.72 9.24
C SER A 185 8.43 13.98 8.52
N ARG A 186 8.22 13.90 7.22
CA ARG A 186 7.72 15.02 6.40
C ARG A 186 6.32 15.44 6.84
N SER A 187 5.43 14.50 7.10
CA SER A 187 4.07 14.79 7.62
C SER A 187 4.14 15.54 8.95
N LEU A 188 5.03 15.14 9.86
CA LEU A 188 5.24 15.83 11.14
C LEU A 188 6.07 17.13 11.02
N GLY A 189 6.50 17.49 9.81
CA GLY A 189 7.29 18.68 9.51
C GLY A 189 8.78 18.57 9.87
N PHE A 190 9.28 17.37 10.15
CA PHE A 190 10.71 17.11 10.27
C PHE A 190 11.38 17.07 8.90
N ARG A 191 12.64 17.50 8.87
CA ARG A 191 13.53 17.43 7.71
C ARG A 191 14.78 16.67 8.10
N LEU A 192 14.93 15.42 7.71
CA LEU A 192 16.00 14.56 8.25
C LEU A 192 17.42 15.10 8.00
N ASP A 193 17.59 15.87 6.93
CA ASP A 193 18.81 16.54 6.49
C ASP A 193 19.08 17.90 7.17
N SER A 194 18.21 18.33 8.08
CA SER A 194 18.23 19.69 8.62
C SER A 194 18.59 19.74 10.10
N PRO A 195 19.56 20.59 10.51
CA PRO A 195 19.88 20.80 11.91
C PRO A 195 18.80 21.59 12.67
N ARG A 196 17.75 22.06 11.98
CA ARG A 196 16.69 22.92 12.53
C ARG A 196 15.48 22.13 13.02
N ASN A 197 15.59 20.81 13.19
CA ASN A 197 14.47 20.00 13.66
C ASN A 197 14.10 20.21 15.13
N GLY A 198 15.02 20.77 15.92
CA GLY A 198 14.92 20.81 17.38
C GLY A 198 15.27 19.47 18.05
N THR A 199 15.72 18.50 17.27
CA THR A 199 16.17 17.17 17.73
C THR A 199 17.60 17.23 18.27
N GLN A 200 17.95 16.26 19.10
CA GLN A 200 19.34 15.92 19.38
C GLN A 200 19.49 14.42 19.13
N PRO A 201 20.23 13.98 18.09
CA PRO A 201 21.16 14.73 17.25
C PRO A 201 20.49 15.67 16.23
N LYS A 202 21.30 16.56 15.64
CA LYS A 202 20.85 17.60 14.71
C LYS A 202 20.32 17.02 13.40
N TYR A 203 20.93 15.95 12.89
CA TYR A 203 20.57 15.30 11.64
C TYR A 203 20.00 13.92 11.94
N LEU A 204 18.76 13.68 11.55
CA LEU A 204 18.12 12.37 11.74
C LEU A 204 18.54 11.38 10.66
N THR A 205 19.06 11.86 9.51
CA THR A 205 19.55 10.98 8.44
C THR A 205 20.76 10.15 8.87
N ASP A 206 21.56 10.65 9.81
CA ASP A 206 22.73 9.96 10.35
C ASP A 206 22.33 8.82 11.31
N LEU A 207 21.05 8.78 11.68
CA LEU A 207 20.47 7.80 12.60
C LEU A 207 19.58 6.78 11.88
N LEU A 208 19.50 6.77 10.55
CA LEU A 208 18.66 5.80 9.86
C LEU A 208 19.01 4.37 10.31
N PRO A 209 18.00 3.54 10.57
CA PRO A 209 18.23 2.22 11.13
C PRO A 209 18.77 1.29 10.06
N GLU A 210 19.56 0.29 10.47
CA GLU A 210 19.82 -0.86 9.62
C GLU A 210 18.54 -1.67 9.45
N VAL A 211 18.34 -2.30 8.29
CA VAL A 211 17.14 -3.09 7.99
C VAL A 211 17.58 -4.47 7.51
N VAL A 212 17.13 -5.51 8.20
CA VAL A 212 17.50 -6.91 7.92
C VAL A 212 16.26 -7.80 7.86
N ALA A 213 16.29 -8.79 6.97
CA ALA A 213 15.33 -9.89 7.01
C ALA A 213 15.64 -10.80 8.22
N LEU A 214 14.62 -11.44 8.81
CA LEU A 214 14.82 -12.32 9.96
C LEU A 214 15.79 -13.47 9.65
N ASP A 215 15.78 -13.99 8.43
CA ASP A 215 16.69 -15.05 7.98
C ASP A 215 18.17 -14.63 7.98
N GLU A 216 18.42 -13.32 7.93
CA GLU A 216 19.77 -12.73 7.99
C GLU A 216 20.15 -12.30 9.42
N TYR A 217 19.22 -12.40 10.38
CA TYR A 217 19.45 -11.99 11.76
C TYR A 217 20.24 -13.08 12.52
N PRO A 218 21.47 -12.80 13.00
CA PRO A 218 22.38 -13.82 13.54
C PRO A 218 22.05 -14.27 14.97
N HIS A 219 21.05 -13.69 15.62
CA HIS A 219 20.68 -13.98 17.00
C HIS A 219 19.28 -14.62 17.07
N ASN A 220 19.06 -15.48 18.06
CA ASN A 220 17.70 -15.98 18.30
C ASN A 220 16.78 -14.77 18.54
N PRO A 221 15.65 -14.67 17.83
CA PRO A 221 14.71 -13.58 18.02
C PRO A 221 14.32 -13.51 19.50
N ASP A 222 14.49 -12.34 20.11
CA ASP A 222 14.00 -12.08 21.46
C ASP A 222 12.48 -12.28 21.47
N SER A 223 11.86 -12.51 22.64
CA SER A 223 10.42 -12.88 22.72
C SER A 223 9.46 -11.88 22.05
N GLN A 224 9.90 -10.64 21.78
CA GLN A 224 9.15 -9.61 21.04
C GLN A 224 8.97 -9.93 19.54
N LEU A 225 9.87 -10.70 18.94
CA LEU A 225 9.83 -11.08 17.52
C LEU A 225 9.04 -12.37 17.27
N GLU A 226 8.68 -13.12 18.32
CA GLU A 226 7.85 -14.32 18.18
C GLU A 226 6.43 -13.96 17.71
N GLU A 227 5.89 -12.85 18.20
CA GLU A 227 4.51 -12.41 17.97
C GLU A 227 4.36 -11.32 16.90
N LYS A 228 5.45 -10.69 16.44
CA LYS A 228 5.43 -9.56 15.49
C LYS A 228 5.97 -9.93 14.10
N SER A 229 5.46 -9.25 13.08
CA SER A 229 5.89 -9.37 11.68
C SER A 229 7.08 -8.45 11.38
N CYS A 230 7.09 -7.28 12.04
CA CYS A 230 8.16 -6.28 12.00
C CYS A 230 8.50 -5.79 13.42
N ALA A 231 9.78 -5.52 13.71
CA ALA A 231 10.18 -4.89 14.97
C ALA A 231 11.35 -3.92 14.81
N TYR A 232 11.27 -2.76 15.47
CA TYR A 232 12.39 -1.85 15.66
C TYR A 232 13.05 -2.05 17.03
N LEU A 233 14.33 -2.42 17.01
CA LEU A 233 15.16 -2.64 18.19
C LEU A 233 15.98 -1.38 18.47
N ALA A 234 15.49 -0.53 19.37
CA ALA A 234 16.09 0.77 19.67
C ALA A 234 17.54 0.69 20.18
N ASP A 235 17.90 -0.34 20.95
CA ASP A 235 19.24 -0.51 21.52
C ASP A 235 20.31 -0.81 20.44
N ALA A 236 19.89 -1.39 19.31
CA ALA A 236 20.76 -1.72 18.17
C ALA A 236 20.57 -0.79 16.97
N ASN A 237 19.57 0.10 17.01
CA ASN A 237 19.10 0.87 15.84
C ASN A 237 18.83 -0.03 14.61
N LEU A 238 18.09 -1.11 14.83
CA LEU A 238 17.89 -2.19 13.86
C LEU A 238 16.41 -2.45 13.62
N PHE A 239 15.99 -2.55 12.36
CA PHE A 239 14.71 -3.13 11.94
C PHE A 239 14.90 -4.58 11.55
N VAL A 240 14.12 -5.46 12.16
CA VAL A 240 14.06 -6.89 11.80
C VAL A 240 12.70 -7.16 11.17
N ILE A 241 12.71 -7.74 9.97
CA ILE A 241 11.50 -8.02 9.18
C ILE A 241 11.38 -9.53 8.98
N LYS A 242 10.38 -10.12 9.62
CA LYS A 242 9.97 -11.52 9.42
C LYS A 242 9.02 -11.63 8.24
N GLU A 243 8.00 -10.77 8.24
CA GLU A 243 7.03 -10.64 7.16
C GLU A 243 6.66 -9.16 7.07
N PHE A 244 6.81 -8.56 5.88
CA PHE A 244 6.54 -7.14 5.74
C PHE A 244 5.03 -6.86 5.79
N GLN A 245 4.58 -6.29 6.91
CA GLN A 245 3.21 -5.82 7.11
C GLN A 245 3.23 -4.29 7.23
N MET A 246 2.52 -3.60 6.32
CA MET A 246 2.64 -2.15 6.18
C MET A 246 2.27 -1.39 7.47
N ALA A 247 1.15 -1.76 8.09
CA ALA A 247 0.68 -1.10 9.31
C ALA A 247 1.64 -1.29 10.49
N GLU A 248 2.18 -2.50 10.68
CA GLU A 248 3.18 -2.78 11.71
C GLU A 248 4.50 -2.06 11.43
N ALA A 249 5.00 -2.11 10.19
CA ALA A 249 6.19 -1.37 9.79
C ALA A 249 6.05 0.13 10.05
N ALA A 250 4.87 0.72 9.82
CA ALA A 250 4.58 2.11 10.09
C ALA A 250 4.53 2.45 11.60
N GLU A 251 4.06 1.53 12.45
CA GLU A 251 4.14 1.66 13.92
C GLU A 251 5.60 1.69 14.37
N GLU A 252 6.41 0.73 13.90
CA GLU A 252 7.82 0.63 14.25
C GLU A 252 8.63 1.81 13.70
N CYS A 253 8.31 2.34 12.50
CA CYS A 253 8.89 3.59 11.97
C CYS A 253 8.61 4.79 12.87
N SER A 254 7.43 4.81 13.51
CA SER A 254 7.06 5.86 14.45
C SER A 254 7.82 5.74 15.77
N ARG A 255 8.05 4.51 16.26
CA ARG A 255 8.93 4.25 17.42
C ARG A 255 10.36 4.68 17.13
N PHE A 256 10.88 4.31 15.96
CA PHE A 256 12.17 4.79 15.47
C PHE A 256 12.25 6.31 15.51
N LEU A 257 11.30 7.00 14.87
CA LEU A 257 11.34 8.46 14.78
C LEU A 257 11.29 9.12 16.17
N TYR A 258 10.48 8.56 17.08
CA TYR A 258 10.39 9.02 18.46
C TYR A 258 11.70 8.80 19.23
N SER A 259 12.36 7.66 19.04
CA SER A 259 13.67 7.37 19.62
C SER A 259 14.76 8.29 19.06
N ALA A 260 14.83 8.40 17.73
CA ALA A 260 15.82 9.21 17.02
C ALA A 260 15.74 10.70 17.35
N CYS A 261 14.52 11.26 17.47
CA CYS A 261 14.32 12.67 17.83
C CYS A 261 14.92 13.06 19.20
N ARG A 262 15.13 12.06 20.07
CA ARG A 262 15.67 12.22 21.43
C ARG A 262 17.08 11.67 21.58
N GLY A 263 17.68 11.22 20.49
CA GLY A 263 19.05 10.75 20.45
C GLY A 263 19.22 9.33 20.97
N MET A 264 18.21 8.48 20.73
CA MET A 264 18.25 7.05 21.05
C MET A 264 18.48 6.78 22.53
N VAL A 265 17.98 7.66 23.38
CA VAL A 265 18.05 7.49 24.84
C VAL A 265 17.06 6.42 25.25
N ARG A 266 17.54 5.41 26.00
CA ARG A 266 16.70 4.36 26.57
C ARG A 266 15.60 4.95 27.45
N LEU A 267 14.37 4.54 27.20
CA LEU A 267 13.20 5.05 27.90
C LEU A 267 12.91 4.28 29.18
N PRO A 268 12.38 4.95 30.22
CA PRO A 268 11.80 4.24 31.35
C PRO A 268 10.55 3.48 30.89
N VAL A 269 10.26 2.35 31.53
CA VAL A 269 9.05 1.53 31.25
C VAL A 269 7.76 2.35 31.34
N SER A 270 7.72 3.38 32.19
CA SER A 270 6.58 4.30 32.30
C SER A 270 6.28 5.09 31.02
N ALA A 271 7.22 5.17 30.07
CA ALA A 271 7.06 5.86 28.79
C ALA A 271 6.32 5.01 27.74
N GLN A 272 6.18 3.70 27.95
CA GLN A 272 5.60 2.78 26.98
C GLN A 272 4.22 3.25 26.45
N PRO A 273 3.29 3.74 27.29
CA PRO A 273 1.98 4.20 26.80
C PRO A 273 2.07 5.40 25.85
N ILE A 274 3.07 6.27 26.01
CA ILE A 274 3.31 7.40 25.10
C ILE A 274 3.85 6.87 23.77
N GLU A 275 4.83 5.98 23.83
CA GLU A 275 5.41 5.38 22.64
C GLU A 275 4.36 4.61 21.83
N ASP A 276 3.54 3.79 22.49
CA ASP A 276 2.46 3.04 21.84
C ASP A 276 1.42 3.96 21.21
N ALA A 277 1.05 5.05 21.89
CA ALA A 277 0.12 6.04 21.35
C ALA A 277 0.67 6.74 20.10
N LEU A 278 1.96 7.14 20.12
CA LEU A 278 2.62 7.75 18.97
C LEU A 278 2.84 6.76 17.83
N ALA A 279 3.17 5.49 18.17
CA ALA A 279 3.34 4.42 17.20
C ALA A 279 2.06 4.18 16.42
N ARG A 280 0.95 3.98 17.14
CA ARG A 280 -0.36 3.80 16.54
C ARG A 280 -0.83 5.02 15.77
N PHE A 281 -0.64 6.23 16.31
CA PHE A 281 -0.96 7.47 15.60
C PHE A 281 -0.21 7.57 14.26
N GLY A 282 1.11 7.34 14.25
CA GLY A 282 1.92 7.45 13.04
C GLY A 282 1.62 6.38 12.01
N SER A 283 1.25 5.17 12.45
CA SER A 283 0.72 4.13 11.57
C SER A 283 -0.60 4.55 10.92
N ARG A 284 -1.57 5.07 11.69
CA ARG A 284 -2.83 5.61 11.14
C ARG A 284 -2.60 6.80 10.20
N LEU A 285 -1.58 7.62 10.45
CA LEU A 285 -1.24 8.75 9.59
C LEU A 285 -0.69 8.32 8.22
N LEU A 286 0.07 7.22 8.17
CA LEU A 286 0.65 6.68 6.93
C LEU A 286 -0.33 5.74 6.21
N CYS A 287 -0.99 4.87 6.97
CA CYS A 287 -1.80 3.75 6.50
C CYS A 287 -3.14 3.75 7.23
N PRO A 288 -4.05 4.67 6.90
CA PRO A 288 -5.36 4.71 7.52
C PRO A 288 -6.19 3.47 7.13
N GLU A 289 -6.32 2.54 8.06
CA GLU A 289 -7.18 1.37 7.89
C GLU A 289 -8.65 1.78 7.81
N SER A 290 -9.40 1.15 6.89
CA SER A 290 -10.86 1.16 6.93
C SER A 290 -11.31 0.23 8.06
N GLU A 291 -11.93 0.82 9.09
CA GLU A 291 -12.56 0.19 10.27
C GLU A 291 -12.30 -1.31 10.53
N VAL A 292 -11.43 -1.63 11.51
CA VAL A 292 -11.51 -2.93 12.20
C VAL A 292 -12.65 -2.81 13.23
N LYS A 293 -13.84 -3.30 12.86
CA LYS A 293 -15.09 -3.14 13.65
C LYS A 293 -15.07 -3.70 15.08
N ASP A 294 -14.05 -4.48 15.45
CA ASP A 294 -13.99 -5.19 16.73
C ASP A 294 -12.79 -4.81 17.63
N ARG A 295 -12.04 -3.75 17.33
CA ARG A 295 -10.92 -3.30 18.18
C ARG A 295 -11.33 -2.13 19.07
N THR A 296 -11.02 -2.24 20.36
CA THR A 296 -11.15 -1.10 21.30
C THR A 296 -10.21 0.01 20.84
N PRO A 297 -10.70 1.24 20.59
CA PRO A 297 -9.85 2.35 20.17
C PRO A 297 -8.74 2.61 21.19
N THR A 298 -7.51 2.68 20.70
CA THR A 298 -6.36 3.06 21.51
C THR A 298 -6.26 4.58 21.65
N LEU A 299 -5.35 5.05 22.50
CA LEU A 299 -5.03 6.48 22.59
C LEU A 299 -4.52 7.02 21.25
N GLY A 300 -3.73 6.25 20.50
CA GLY A 300 -3.23 6.64 19.19
C GLY A 300 -4.34 6.77 18.13
N ASP A 301 -5.33 5.88 18.15
CA ASP A 301 -6.51 5.99 17.27
C ASP A 301 -7.28 7.28 17.59
N SER A 302 -7.49 7.57 18.87
CA SER A 302 -8.19 8.79 19.30
C SER A 302 -7.44 10.07 18.89
N LEU A 303 -6.11 10.09 19.02
CA LEU A 303 -5.28 11.20 18.52
C LEU A 303 -5.43 11.40 17.01
N TYR A 304 -5.52 10.31 16.24
CA TYR A 304 -5.69 10.36 14.79
C TYR A 304 -7.07 10.92 14.40
N GLU A 305 -8.14 10.46 15.02
CA GLU A 305 -9.49 10.96 14.76
C GLU A 305 -9.63 12.45 15.13
N THR A 306 -9.04 12.87 16.25
CA THR A 306 -9.02 14.28 16.63
C THR A 306 -8.20 15.15 15.67
N TYR A 307 -7.11 14.60 15.11
CA TYR A 307 -6.36 15.25 14.04
C TYR A 307 -7.20 15.39 12.76
N LEU A 308 -7.91 14.33 12.32
CA LEU A 308 -8.81 14.39 11.17
C LEU A 308 -9.95 15.41 11.36
N ALA A 309 -10.45 15.56 12.58
CA ALA A 309 -11.43 16.58 12.95
C ALA A 309 -10.86 18.02 12.98
N GLY A 310 -9.56 18.20 12.72
CA GLY A 310 -8.89 19.51 12.69
C GLY A 310 -8.66 20.13 14.07
N LYS A 311 -8.83 19.35 15.15
CA LYS A 311 -8.77 19.86 16.53
C LYS A 311 -7.37 19.78 17.13
N ILE A 312 -6.52 18.90 16.60
CA ILE A 312 -5.07 18.88 16.88
C ILE A 312 -4.32 19.15 15.58
N SER A 313 -3.23 19.90 15.68
CA SER A 313 -2.33 20.16 14.56
C SER A 313 -1.09 19.26 14.60
N LEU A 314 -0.52 18.93 13.44
CA LEU A 314 0.74 18.18 13.34
C LEU A 314 1.89 18.86 14.11
N PRO A 315 2.03 20.20 14.13
CA PRO A 315 3.00 20.87 15.00
C PRO A 315 2.82 20.61 16.49
N ALA A 316 1.59 20.41 16.98
CA ALA A 316 1.37 20.03 18.37
C ALA A 316 1.87 18.61 18.67
N LEU A 317 1.56 17.65 17.78
CA LEU A 317 2.04 16.27 17.90
C LEU A 317 3.56 16.18 17.75
N ARG A 318 4.15 16.95 16.83
CA ARG A 318 5.60 17.08 16.66
C ARG A 318 6.31 17.46 17.97
N ARG A 319 5.71 18.33 18.81
CA ARG A 319 6.31 18.69 20.11
C ARG A 319 6.42 17.48 21.03
N VAL A 320 5.44 16.56 21.00
CA VAL A 320 5.48 15.33 21.79
C VAL A 320 6.64 14.44 21.35
N PHE A 321 6.91 14.33 20.04
CA PHE A 321 8.08 13.61 19.52
C PHE A 321 9.42 14.16 20.04
N LEU A 322 9.48 15.46 20.34
CA LEU A 322 10.68 16.14 20.88
C LEU A 322 10.75 16.11 22.41
N SER A 323 9.69 15.68 23.10
CA SER A 323 9.63 15.74 24.56
C SER A 323 10.60 14.79 25.24
N ARG A 324 11.45 15.34 26.11
CA ARG A 324 12.40 14.55 26.92
C ARG A 324 11.71 13.94 28.15
N LEU A 325 11.77 12.61 28.27
CA LEU A 325 11.23 11.84 29.40
C LEU A 325 12.33 11.57 30.44
N GLY A 326 12.65 12.59 31.25
CA GLY A 326 13.70 12.49 32.26
C GLY A 326 13.24 12.00 33.63
N THR A 327 11.94 12.10 33.94
CA THR A 327 11.35 11.68 35.22
C THR A 327 9.97 11.06 35.02
N ARG A 328 9.51 10.32 36.03
CA ARG A 328 8.16 9.72 36.04
C ARG A 328 7.07 10.79 36.03
N GLU A 329 7.23 11.88 36.79
CA GLU A 329 6.24 12.97 36.82
C GLU A 329 6.05 13.58 35.44
N LYS A 330 7.15 13.87 34.74
CA LYS A 330 7.11 14.45 33.39
C LYS A 330 6.48 13.50 32.37
N THR A 331 6.68 12.20 32.55
CA THR A 331 6.04 11.18 31.72
C THR A 331 4.52 11.18 31.93
N LEU A 332 4.06 11.28 33.17
CA LEU A 332 2.63 11.37 33.49
C LEU A 332 2.00 12.67 32.96
N GLU A 333 2.72 13.79 33.02
CA GLU A 333 2.28 15.07 32.46
C GLU A 333 2.05 14.97 30.94
N ILE A 334 3.04 14.46 30.19
CA ILE A 334 2.90 14.31 28.73
C ILE A 334 1.80 13.32 28.36
N LEU A 335 1.63 12.25 29.14
CA LEU A 335 0.54 11.30 28.92
C LEU A 335 -0.82 11.96 29.17
N ALA A 336 -0.96 12.78 30.21
CA ALA A 336 -2.17 13.54 30.48
C ALA A 336 -2.46 14.55 29.36
N ASP A 337 -1.45 15.23 28.84
CA ASP A 337 -1.57 16.13 27.68
C ASP A 337 -2.06 15.37 26.44
N LEU A 338 -1.49 14.19 26.14
CA LEU A 338 -1.95 13.36 25.02
C LEU A 338 -3.40 12.91 25.20
N GLN A 339 -3.80 12.51 26.41
CA GLN A 339 -5.18 12.15 26.71
C GLN A 339 -6.13 13.33 26.57
N TYR A 340 -5.70 14.53 26.97
CA TYR A 340 -6.47 15.75 26.80
C TYR A 340 -6.63 16.09 25.31
N LEU A 341 -5.54 16.04 24.54
CA LEU A 341 -5.56 16.23 23.10
C LEU A 341 -6.53 15.24 22.45
N ALA A 342 -6.42 13.95 22.75
CA ALA A 342 -7.28 12.90 22.19
C ALA A 342 -8.78 13.04 22.49
N ARG A 343 -9.16 13.84 23.50
CA ARG A 343 -10.57 14.10 23.88
C ARG A 343 -11.11 15.45 23.40
N SER A 344 -10.22 16.35 23.00
CA SER A 344 -10.57 17.69 22.53
C SER A 344 -11.36 17.58 21.23
#